data_AF-A0A2K3K653-F1
#
_entry.id   AF-A0A2K3K653-F1
#
_cell.length_a   1.000
_cell.length_b   1.000
_cell.length_c   1.000
_cell.angle_alpha   90.00
_cell.angle_beta   90.00
_cell.angle_gamma   90.00
#
_symmetry.space_group_name_H-M   'P 1'
#
loop_
_entity.id
_entity.type
_entity.pdbx_description
1 polymer ?
#
loop_
_entity_poly.entity_id
_entity_poly.type
_entity_poly.pdbx_seq_one_letter_code
_entity_poly.pdbx_strand_id
1 'polypeptide(L)'
;MNGNNYNQWAQTVRLVLDGKGKLGFLTGAIAEPAQGDPLHKQWKSENSMIIAWLVSTMETGIGKPYMFLPSAKDVWEAVKETYSDIQNASQIFGLNSKLWHAKQGDRNKIVFYF
;
A
#
# COMPACT_ATOMS: atom_id res chain seq x y z
N MET A 1 6.83 4.90 -4.64
CA MET A 1 5.37 4.82 -4.70
C MET A 1 4.82 6.23 -4.81
N ASN A 2 3.98 6.50 -5.81
CA ASN A 2 3.40 7.83 -6.08
C ASN A 2 1.85 7.81 -6.00
N GLY A 3 1.31 6.91 -5.18
CA GLY A 3 -0.12 6.69 -4.98
C GLY A 3 -0.82 5.86 -6.05
N ASN A 4 -0.47 6.04 -7.34
CA ASN A 4 -1.10 5.32 -8.44
C ASN A 4 -0.48 3.95 -8.75
N ASN A 5 0.75 3.72 -8.26
CA ASN A 5 1.49 2.48 -8.51
C ASN A 5 1.57 1.54 -7.30
N TYR A 6 0.61 1.64 -6.36
CA TYR A 6 0.60 0.86 -5.12
C TYR A 6 0.79 -0.65 -5.37
N ASN A 7 0.03 -1.25 -6.28
CA ASN A 7 0.12 -2.70 -6.54
C ASN A 7 1.50 -3.14 -7.02
N GLN A 8 2.09 -2.39 -7.94
CA GLN A 8 3.43 -2.70 -8.43
C GLN A 8 4.48 -2.52 -7.33
N TRP A 9 4.39 -1.43 -6.57
CA TRP A 9 5.28 -1.18 -5.44
C TRP A 9 5.17 -2.27 -4.37
N ALA A 10 3.94 -2.66 -4.00
CA ALA A 10 3.67 -3.69 -3.01
C ALA A 10 4.24 -5.05 -3.42
N GLN A 11 4.15 -5.42 -4.71
CA GLN A 11 4.77 -6.64 -5.22
C GLN A 11 6.30 -6.58 -5.18
N THR A 12 6.91 -5.47 -5.59
CA THR A 12 8.37 -5.28 -5.52
C THR A 12 8.87 -5.38 -4.08
N VAL A 13 8.18 -4.75 -3.12
CA VAL A 13 8.53 -4.82 -1.70
C VAL A 13 8.52 -6.26 -1.19
N ARG A 14 7.47 -7.03 -1.49
CA ARG A 14 7.37 -8.44 -1.10
C ARG A 14 8.53 -9.24 -1.66
N LEU A 15 8.81 -9.13 -2.96
CA LEU A 15 9.89 -9.87 -3.61
C LEU A 15 11.27 -9.54 -3.02
N VAL A 16 11.57 -8.26 -2.79
CA VAL A 16 12.87 -7.84 -2.23
C VAL A 16 13.07 -8.34 -0.81
N LEU A 17 12.04 -8.30 0.04
CA LEU A 17 12.15 -8.78 1.41
C LEU A 17 12.13 -10.29 1.50
N ASP A 18 11.39 -10.97 0.63
CA ASP A 18 11.39 -12.42 0.54
C ASP A 18 12.77 -12.95 0.11
N GLY A 19 13.37 -12.35 -0.93
CA GLY A 19 14.74 -12.67 -1.36
C GLY A 19 15.82 -12.37 -0.30
N LYS A 20 15.49 -11.59 0.73
CA LYS A 20 16.36 -11.30 1.88
C LYS A 20 16.01 -12.12 3.14
N GLY A 21 14.98 -12.97 3.10
CA GLY A 21 14.48 -13.69 4.27
C GLY A 21 13.82 -12.79 5.33
N LYS A 22 13.42 -11.57 4.98
CA LYS A 22 12.89 -10.54 5.89
C LYS A 22 11.39 -10.28 5.73
N LEU A 23 10.70 -11.04 4.86
CA LEU A 23 9.25 -10.92 4.66
C LEU A 23 8.45 -11.12 5.97
N GLY A 24 9.01 -11.88 6.91
CA GLY A 24 8.43 -12.10 8.24
C GLY A 24 8.22 -10.82 9.05
N PHE A 25 9.01 -9.76 8.82
CA PHE A 25 8.81 -8.47 9.50
C PHE A 25 7.54 -7.74 9.02
N LEU A 26 7.12 -7.95 7.77
CA LEU A 26 5.88 -7.35 7.25
C LEU A 26 4.64 -8.14 7.65
N THR A 27 4.76 -9.45 7.75
CA THR A 27 3.64 -10.35 8.06
C THR A 27 3.45 -10.54 9.57
N GLY A 28 4.44 -10.18 10.37
CA GLY A 28 4.47 -10.47 11.81
C GLY A 28 4.93 -11.88 12.14
N ALA A 29 5.34 -12.69 11.16
CA ALA A 29 5.92 -14.01 11.41
C ALA A 29 7.27 -13.91 12.17
N ILE A 30 8.01 -12.80 11.99
CA ILE A 30 9.15 -12.45 12.84
C ILE A 30 8.66 -11.45 13.89
N ALA A 31 8.19 -11.98 15.01
CA ALA A 31 7.66 -11.18 16.12
C ALA A 31 8.76 -10.44 16.88
N GLU A 32 8.38 -9.34 17.53
CA GLU A 32 9.28 -8.62 18.44
C GLU A 32 9.64 -9.54 19.64
N PRO A 33 10.93 -9.76 19.91
CA PRO A 33 11.37 -10.51 21.09
C PRO A 33 10.99 -9.80 22.40
N ALA A 34 10.94 -10.54 23.51
CA ALA A 34 10.67 -9.96 24.81
C ALA A 34 11.76 -8.95 25.23
N GLN A 35 11.38 -7.95 26.04
CA GLN A 35 12.37 -7.04 26.63
C GLN A 35 13.38 -7.82 27.48
N GLY A 36 14.67 -7.63 27.18
CA GLY A 36 15.77 -8.37 27.82
C GLY A 36 16.28 -9.57 27.03
N ASP A 37 15.59 -9.97 25.95
CA ASP A 37 16.12 -10.96 25.01
C ASP A 37 17.35 -10.38 24.27
N PRO A 38 18.49 -11.09 24.21
CA PRO A 38 19.65 -10.68 23.43
C PRO A 38 19.32 -10.35 21.95
N LEU A 39 18.31 -10.99 21.38
CA LEU A 39 17.85 -10.79 20.01
C LEU A 39 17.01 -9.52 19.83
N HIS A 40 16.49 -8.91 20.91
CA HIS A 40 15.65 -7.71 20.84
C HIS A 40 16.37 -6.54 20.15
N LYS A 41 17.65 -6.34 20.47
CA LYS A 41 18.46 -5.28 19.86
C LYS A 41 18.65 -5.49 18.35
N GLN A 42 18.88 -6.74 17.94
CA GLN A 42 19.02 -7.08 16.53
C GLN A 42 17.70 -6.88 15.79
N TRP A 43 16.60 -7.41 16.33
CA TRP A 43 15.27 -7.24 15.77
C TRP A 43 14.91 -5.76 15.58
N LYS A 44 15.16 -4.93 16.61
CA LYS A 44 14.87 -3.49 16.57
C LYS A 44 15.67 -2.79 15.46
N SER A 45 16.96 -3.12 15.32
CA SER A 45 17.80 -2.57 14.25
C SER A 45 17.29 -2.95 12.86
N GLU A 46 16.91 -4.21 12.65
CA GLU A 46 16.38 -4.67 11.37
C GLU A 46 15.03 -4.03 11.04
N ASN A 47 14.13 -3.99 12.02
CA ASN A 47 12.83 -3.34 11.92
C ASN A 47 12.97 -1.86 11.52
N SER A 48 13.83 -1.09 12.20
CA SER A 48 14.09 0.31 11.87
C SER A 48 14.66 0.48 10.46
N MET A 49 15.57 -0.40 10.03
CA MET A 49 16.12 -0.36 8.67
C MET A 49 15.05 -0.63 7.61
N ILE A 50 14.14 -1.59 7.87
CA ILE A 50 13.04 -1.88 6.96
C ILE A 50 12.07 -0.71 6.89
N ILE A 51 11.71 -0.06 8.01
CA ILE A 51 10.87 1.14 8.03
C ILE A 51 11.50 2.25 7.19
N ALA A 52 12.78 2.57 7.42
CA ALA A 52 13.49 3.61 6.67
C ALA A 52 13.56 3.29 5.17
N TRP A 53 13.77 2.02 4.81
CA TRP A 53 13.77 1.59 3.42
C TRP A 53 12.37 1.70 2.79
N LEU A 54 11.32 1.24 3.46
CA LEU A 54 9.94 1.38 2.99
C LEU A 54 9.60 2.85 2.73
N VAL A 55 9.83 3.72 3.72
CA VAL A 55 9.55 5.15 3.62
C VAL A 55 10.36 5.81 2.50
N SER A 56 11.64 5.45 2.33
CA SER A 56 12.47 6.02 1.25
C SER A 56 12.05 5.57 -0.16
N THR A 57 11.34 4.44 -0.29
CA THR A 57 10.75 4.01 -1.57
C THR A 57 9.41 4.68 -1.88
N MET A 58 8.85 5.48 -0.96
CA MET A 58 7.63 6.27 -1.15
C MET A 58 7.98 7.71 -1.50
N GLU A 59 7.10 8.40 -2.23
CA GLU A 59 7.24 9.85 -2.40
C GLU A 59 7.15 10.56 -1.06
N THR A 60 7.88 11.68 -0.92
CA THR A 60 8.08 12.39 0.35
C THR A 60 6.77 12.85 1.00
N GLY A 61 5.74 13.16 0.22
CA GLY A 61 4.41 13.52 0.73
C GLY A 61 3.63 12.33 1.29
N ILE A 62 3.96 11.12 0.83
CA ILE A 62 3.28 9.87 1.19
C ILE A 62 4.01 9.17 2.35
N GLY A 63 5.33 9.13 2.32
CA GLY A 63 6.12 8.36 3.30
C GLY A 63 6.17 8.97 4.70
N LYS A 64 6.04 10.30 4.81
CA LYS A 64 6.23 11.05 6.08
C LYS A 64 5.36 10.56 7.25
N PRO A 65 4.05 10.34 7.09
CA PRO A 65 3.20 9.87 8.20
C PRO A 65 3.62 8.50 8.75
N TYR A 66 4.17 7.63 7.89
CA TYR A 66 4.52 6.26 8.25
C TYR A 66 5.86 6.13 8.97
N MET A 67 6.73 7.15 8.91
CA MET A 67 8.07 7.12 9.53
C MET A 67 8.05 6.92 11.05
N PHE A 68 6.96 7.33 11.71
CA PHE A 68 6.83 7.30 13.16
C PHE A 68 6.13 6.05 13.69
N LEU A 69 5.76 5.11 12.81
CA LEU A 69 5.12 3.87 13.23
C LEU A 69 6.16 2.91 13.87
N PRO A 70 5.77 2.14 14.89
CA PRO A 70 6.72 1.41 15.72
C PRO A 70 7.29 0.17 15.02
N SER A 71 6.55 -0.46 14.10
CA SER A 71 7.02 -1.61 13.35
C SER A 71 6.84 -1.50 11.83
N ALA A 72 7.68 -2.23 11.09
CA ALA A 72 7.56 -2.40 9.65
C ALA A 72 6.22 -3.03 9.25
N LYS A 73 5.64 -3.87 10.13
CA LYS A 73 4.29 -4.41 9.98
C LYS A 73 3.25 -3.29 10.02
N ASP A 74 3.32 -2.40 11.02
CA ASP A 74 2.37 -1.29 11.14
C ASP A 74 2.43 -0.36 9.92
N VAL A 75 3.64 -0.05 9.44
CA VAL A 75 3.84 0.70 8.19
C VAL A 75 3.18 -0.02 7.02
N TRP A 76 3.42 -1.32 6.90
CA TRP A 76 2.90 -2.12 5.80
C TRP A 76 1.37 -2.20 5.79
N GLU A 77 0.76 -2.42 6.96
CA GLU A 77 -0.69 -2.48 7.11
C GLU A 77 -1.35 -1.12 6.86
N ALA A 78 -0.80 -0.04 7.43
CA ALA A 78 -1.34 1.30 7.23
C ALA A 78 -1.29 1.75 5.75
N VAL A 79 -0.18 1.46 5.05
CA VAL A 79 -0.07 1.74 3.61
C VAL A 79 -1.03 0.88 2.82
N LYS A 80 -1.16 -0.41 3.16
CA LYS A 80 -2.09 -1.32 2.49
C LYS A 80 -3.54 -0.85 2.65
N GLU A 81 -3.97 -0.49 3.84
CA GLU A 81 -5.33 0.00 4.11
C GLU A 81 -5.60 1.29 3.32
N THR A 82 -4.73 2.29 3.48
CA THR A 82 -4.87 3.60 2.82
C THR A 82 -5.04 3.46 1.30
N TYR A 83 -4.20 2.66 0.64
CA TYR A 83 -4.19 2.59 -0.82
C TYR A 83 -5.11 1.52 -1.40
N SER A 84 -5.45 0.47 -0.64
CA SER A 84 -6.48 -0.48 -1.05
C SER A 84 -7.84 0.22 -1.12
N ASP A 85 -8.16 1.06 -0.12
CA ASP A 85 -9.44 1.77 -0.07
C ASP A 85 -9.56 2.83 -1.18
N ILE A 86 -8.50 3.60 -1.43
CA ILE A 86 -8.45 4.57 -2.54
C ILE A 86 -8.63 3.86 -3.88
N GLN A 87 -7.97 2.72 -4.08
CA GLN A 87 -8.07 1.97 -5.32
C GLN A 87 -9.47 1.40 -5.52
N ASN A 88 -10.07 0.83 -4.47
CA ASN A 88 -11.44 0.31 -4.51
C ASN A 88 -12.45 1.41 -4.84
N ALA A 89 -12.36 2.56 -4.17
CA ALA A 89 -13.24 3.70 -4.43
C ALA A 89 -13.10 4.19 -5.89
N SER A 90 -11.87 4.39 -6.36
CA SER A 90 -11.60 4.86 -7.73
C SER A 90 -12.15 3.90 -8.79
N GLN A 91 -12.02 2.58 -8.59
CA GLN A 91 -12.60 1.58 -9.49
C GLN A 91 -14.13 1.65 -9.53
N ILE A 92 -14.80 1.79 -8.39
CA ILE A 92 -16.26 1.93 -8.32
C ILE A 92 -16.73 3.20 -9.02
N PHE A 93 -16.09 4.35 -8.75
CA PHE A 93 -16.41 5.61 -9.42
C PHE A 93 -16.21 5.52 -10.95
N GLY A 94 -15.12 4.90 -11.40
CA GLY A 94 -14.85 4.71 -12.82
C GLY A 94 -15.90 3.81 -13.50
N LEU A 95 -16.33 2.73 -12.85
CA LEU A 95 -17.40 1.87 -13.35
C LEU A 95 -18.74 2.60 -13.41
N ASN A 96 -19.10 3.34 -12.36
CA ASN A 96 -20.33 4.14 -12.33
C ASN A 96 -20.33 5.23 -13.40
N SER A 97 -19.21 5.93 -13.58
CA SER A 97 -19.05 6.93 -14.65
C SER A 97 -19.25 6.31 -16.03
N LYS A 98 -18.59 5.17 -16.31
CA LYS A 98 -18.79 4.42 -17.57
C LYS A 98 -20.24 3.98 -17.77
N LEU A 99 -20.91 3.49 -16.72
CA LEU A 99 -22.32 3.10 -16.77
C LEU A 99 -23.24 4.31 -17.06
N TRP A 100 -22.96 5.46 -16.44
CA TRP A 100 -23.70 6.69 -16.69
C TRP A 100 -23.48 7.20 -18.12
N HIS A 101 -22.24 7.19 -18.60
CA HIS A 101 -21.93 7.55 -19.99
C HIS A 101 -22.55 6.57 -20.99
N ALA A 102 -22.60 5.27 -20.69
CA ALA A 102 -23.32 4.30 -21.51
C ALA A 102 -24.84 4.57 -21.52
N LYS A 103 -25.44 4.81 -20.35
CA LYS A 103 -26.88 5.15 -20.22
C LYS A 103 -27.27 6.52 -20.80
N GLN A 104 -26.33 7.47 -20.91
CA GLN A 104 -26.56 8.78 -21.53
C GLN A 104 -26.25 8.76 -23.04
N GLY A 105 -25.23 8.00 -23.47
CA GLY A 105 -24.94 7.77 -24.87
C GLY A 105 -26.09 7.05 -25.60
N ASP A 106 -26.81 6.17 -24.89
CA ASP A 106 -28.01 5.52 -25.42
C ASP A 106 -29.24 6.45 -25.44
N ARG A 107 -29.24 7.54 -24.66
CA ARG A 107 -30.30 8.57 -24.65
C ARG A 107 -30.14 9.66 -25.70
N ASN A 108 -28.98 9.77 -26.37
CA ASN A 108 -28.75 10.75 -27.42
C ASN A 108 -29.12 10.28 -28.85
N LYS A 109 -29.79 9.12 -28.99
CA LYS A 109 -30.46 8.72 -30.24
C LYS A 109 -31.94 9.14 -30.24
N ILE A 110 -32.24 10.40 -29.93
CA ILE A 110 -33.53 10.95 -30.37
C ILE A 110 -33.29 11.49 -31.77
N VAL A 111 -33.42 10.59 -32.75
CA VAL A 111 -33.59 10.99 -34.14
C VAL A 111 -34.96 11.63 -34.24
N PHE A 112 -35.00 12.96 -34.32
CA PHE A 112 -36.21 13.66 -34.74
C PHE A 112 -36.46 13.28 -36.20
N TYR A 113 -37.43 12.39 -36.41
CA TYR A 113 -38.13 12.31 -37.68
C TYR A 113 -39.27 13.33 -37.64
N PHE A 114 -39.43 14.04 -38.77
CA PHE A 114 -40.41 15.07 -39.12
C PHE A 114 -40.00 16.52 -38.84
#